data_AF-A0A1B9DKQ9-F1
#
_entry.id   AF-A0A1B9DKQ9-F1
#
_cell.length_a   1.000
_cell.length_b   1.000
_cell.length_c   1.000
_cell.angle_alpha   90.00
_cell.angle_beta   90.00
_cell.angle_gamma   90.00
#
_symmetry.space_group_name_H-M   'P 1'
#
loop_
_entity.id
_entity.type
_entity.pdbx_description
1 polymer ?
#
loop_
_entity_poly.entity_id
_entity_poly.type
_entity_poly.pdbx_seq_one_letter_code
_entity_poly.pdbx_strand_id
1 'polypeptide(L)'
;MKKYFFIISIFLIQTSIYSQDYIKSDSLKIDKKIYEIRHLSYGKSSGLKLFKVLTCDLSNLKKIETEIKNCWNNHKLECTEFYIISIPNYQNLQSDQETDILIKFLEKIDAERMKLKLSTALVKYKILKDFTCEYFLDKPKENLDNFKDYKLNIKQSEICPFLLK
;
A
#
# COMPACT_ATOMS: atom_id res chain seq x y z
N MET A 1 -26.75 19.10 -39.88
CA MET A 1 -26.48 17.88 -39.08
C MET A 1 -25.00 17.54 -38.87
N LYS A 2 -24.02 18.25 -39.47
CA LYS A 2 -22.58 17.97 -39.25
C LYS A 2 -21.97 18.62 -38.00
N LYS A 3 -22.59 19.67 -37.43
CA LYS A 3 -22.07 20.39 -36.24
C LYS A 3 -22.26 19.63 -34.91
N TYR A 4 -23.31 18.80 -34.80
CA TYR A 4 -23.58 18.06 -33.57
C TYR A 4 -22.66 16.85 -33.36
N PHE A 5 -22.14 16.26 -34.45
CA PHE A 5 -21.19 15.15 -34.36
C PHE A 5 -19.86 15.57 -33.72
N PHE A 6 -19.42 16.81 -33.92
CA PHE A 6 -18.15 17.32 -33.36
C PHE A 6 -18.23 17.59 -31.84
N ILE A 7 -19.43 17.95 -31.35
CA ILE A 7 -19.67 18.19 -29.92
C ILE A 7 -19.74 16.85 -29.16
N ILE A 8 -20.28 15.82 -29.80
CA ILE A 8 -20.35 14.47 -29.22
C ILE A 8 -18.97 13.81 -29.15
N SER A 9 -18.09 14.04 -30.13
CA SER A 9 -16.71 13.53 -30.07
C SER A 9 -15.83 14.26 -29.05
N ILE A 10 -16.07 15.54 -28.76
CA ILE A 10 -15.36 16.25 -27.67
C ILE A 10 -15.77 15.72 -26.29
N PHE A 11 -17.04 15.32 -26.10
CA PHE A 11 -17.51 14.74 -24.85
C PHE A 11 -16.94 13.34 -24.57
N LEU A 12 -16.61 12.56 -25.61
CA LEU A 12 -16.08 11.20 -25.46
C LEU A 12 -14.59 11.19 -25.04
N ILE A 13 -13.81 12.23 -25.35
CA ILE A 13 -12.37 12.28 -25.02
C ILE A 13 -12.13 12.69 -23.55
N GLN A 14 -13.08 13.34 -22.87
CA GLN A 14 -12.91 13.78 -21.48
C GLN A 14 -13.08 12.68 -20.43
N THR A 15 -13.42 11.45 -20.83
CA THR A 15 -13.49 10.30 -19.90
C THR A 15 -12.20 9.51 -19.80
N SER A 16 -11.06 10.05 -20.27
CA SER A 16 -9.75 9.58 -19.81
C SER A 16 -9.61 9.89 -18.32
N ILE A 17 -10.19 8.99 -17.52
CA ILE A 17 -10.24 8.96 -16.07
C ILE A 17 -8.85 9.32 -15.55
N TYR A 18 -8.81 10.50 -14.94
CA TYR A 18 -7.67 11.03 -14.23
C TYR A 18 -7.13 9.96 -13.29
N SER A 19 -5.95 9.45 -13.61
CA SER A 19 -5.11 8.90 -12.56
C SER A 19 -4.38 10.06 -11.92
N GLN A 20 -5.06 10.68 -10.97
CA GLN A 20 -4.47 11.68 -10.11
C GLN A 20 -3.78 10.98 -8.95
N ASP A 21 -2.62 11.50 -8.58
CA ASP A 21 -2.01 11.18 -7.30
C ASP A 21 -3.05 11.42 -6.21
N TYR A 22 -3.28 10.44 -5.35
CA TYR A 22 -4.29 10.55 -4.30
C TYR A 22 -3.80 10.01 -2.97
N ILE A 23 -4.35 10.60 -1.91
CA ILE A 23 -4.16 10.15 -0.53
C ILE A 23 -5.52 9.76 0.01
N LYS A 24 -5.76 8.45 0.19
CA LYS A 24 -6.95 7.90 0.84
C LYS A 24 -6.62 7.59 2.29
N SER A 25 -7.55 7.87 3.19
CA SER A 25 -7.38 7.63 4.62
C SER A 25 -8.50 6.73 5.11
N ASP A 26 -8.14 5.78 5.96
CA ASP A 26 -9.08 4.84 6.55
C ASP A 26 -8.62 4.47 7.97
N SER A 27 -9.42 3.70 8.69
CA SER A 27 -9.07 3.19 10.01
C SER A 27 -9.55 1.74 10.19
N LEU A 28 -8.99 1.09 11.20
CA LEU A 28 -9.41 -0.22 11.65
C LEU A 28 -9.43 -0.25 13.17
N LYS A 29 -10.47 -0.86 13.75
CA LYS A 29 -10.57 -1.06 15.19
C LYS A 29 -10.08 -2.46 15.53
N ILE A 30 -9.03 -2.56 16.33
CA ILE A 30 -8.44 -3.82 16.83
C ILE A 30 -8.37 -3.71 18.35
N ASP A 31 -8.92 -4.69 19.08
CA ASP A 31 -8.87 -4.74 20.55
C ASP A 31 -9.26 -3.44 21.25
N LYS A 32 -10.36 -2.84 20.77
CA LYS A 32 -10.91 -1.54 21.23
C LYS A 32 -10.05 -0.31 20.94
N LYS A 33 -8.88 -0.44 20.32
CA LYS A 33 -8.05 0.66 19.84
C LYS A 33 -8.32 0.94 18.35
N ILE A 34 -8.20 2.21 17.95
CA ILE A 34 -8.35 2.63 16.57
C ILE A 34 -6.95 2.86 15.99
N TYR A 35 -6.71 2.26 14.83
CA TYR A 35 -5.48 2.38 14.07
C TYR A 35 -5.82 3.06 12.74
N GLU A 36 -4.94 3.93 12.28
CA GLU A 36 -5.14 4.70 11.05
C GLU A 36 -4.27 4.14 9.93
N ILE A 37 -4.79 4.18 8.70
CA ILE A 37 -4.03 3.86 7.49
C ILE A 37 -4.15 4.99 6.48
N ARG A 38 -3.02 5.35 5.86
CA ARG A 38 -2.95 6.27 4.71
C ARG A 38 -2.49 5.49 3.49
N HIS A 39 -3.25 5.56 2.42
CA HIS A 39 -2.89 5.01 1.11
C HIS A 39 -2.51 6.16 0.18
N LEU A 40 -1.24 6.21 -0.21
CA LEU A 40 -0.71 7.14 -1.19
C LEU A 40 -0.55 6.38 -2.51
N SER A 41 -1.24 6.81 -3.55
CA SER A 41 -1.12 6.24 -4.90
C SER A 41 -0.65 7.31 -5.85
N TYR A 42 0.38 7.02 -6.64
CA TYR A 42 0.95 7.92 -7.63
C TYR A 42 0.90 7.34 -9.05
N GLY A 43 0.93 8.20 -10.07
CA GLY A 43 1.02 7.79 -11.47
C GLY A 43 -0.26 7.17 -12.04
N LYS A 44 -0.20 6.56 -13.24
CA LYS A 44 -1.37 6.11 -14.03
C LYS A 44 -2.01 4.79 -13.55
N SER A 45 -3.34 4.73 -13.58
CA SER A 45 -4.18 3.56 -13.27
C SER A 45 -4.26 2.62 -14.48
N SER A 46 -3.20 1.85 -14.72
CA SER A 46 -3.25 0.74 -15.69
C SER A 46 -2.30 -0.39 -15.30
N GLY A 47 -2.84 -1.61 -15.19
CA GLY A 47 -2.05 -2.84 -14.99
C GLY A 47 -1.57 -3.11 -13.56
N LEU A 48 -0.47 -3.85 -13.45
CA LEU A 48 0.20 -4.26 -12.21
C LEU A 48 0.66 -3.02 -11.41
N LYS A 49 0.01 -2.73 -10.28
CA LYS A 49 0.46 -1.72 -9.33
C LYS A 49 1.19 -2.37 -8.15
N LEU A 50 2.50 -2.26 -8.14
CA LEU A 50 3.31 -2.73 -7.02
C LEU A 50 3.19 -1.76 -5.84
N PHE A 51 3.17 -2.31 -4.63
CA PHE A 51 2.93 -1.54 -3.43
C PHE A 51 3.85 -1.94 -2.29
N LYS A 52 4.05 -0.99 -1.36
CA LYS A 52 4.74 -1.23 -0.10
C LYS A 52 3.90 -0.83 1.10
N VAL A 53 4.12 -1.50 2.22
CA VAL A 53 3.42 -1.25 3.48
C VAL A 53 4.42 -0.84 4.53
N LEU A 54 4.15 0.21 5.30
CA LEU A 54 5.04 0.67 6.35
C LEU A 54 4.23 0.91 7.61
N THR A 55 4.77 0.53 8.76
CA THR A 55 4.20 0.91 10.05
C THR A 55 5.02 2.04 10.68
N CYS A 56 4.36 2.95 11.37
CA CYS A 56 5.02 4.02 12.11
C CYS A 56 4.21 4.44 13.35
N ASP A 57 4.84 5.17 14.25
CA ASP A 57 4.09 5.87 15.30
C ASP A 57 3.18 6.94 14.70
N LEU A 58 1.98 7.12 15.26
CA LEU A 58 1.01 8.13 14.83
C LEU A 58 1.60 9.55 14.79
N SER A 59 2.45 9.90 15.76
CA SER A 59 3.14 11.20 15.81
C SER A 59 4.04 11.47 14.60
N ASN A 60 4.51 10.42 13.93
CA ASN A 60 5.40 10.51 12.77
C ASN A 60 4.65 10.49 11.43
N LEU A 61 3.35 10.15 11.40
CA LEU A 61 2.59 9.89 10.16
C LEU A 61 2.80 10.95 9.07
N LYS A 62 2.65 12.23 9.42
CA LYS A 62 2.82 13.35 8.46
C LYS A 62 4.24 13.46 7.92
N LYS A 63 5.25 13.18 8.76
CA LYS A 63 6.66 13.19 8.34
C LYS A 63 6.95 12.04 7.38
N ILE A 64 6.42 10.86 7.67
CA ILE A 64 6.53 9.68 6.79
C ILE A 64 5.88 9.97 5.44
N GLU A 65 4.64 10.49 5.43
CA GLU A 65 3.93 10.88 4.20
C GLU A 65 4.73 11.87 3.35
N THR A 66 5.28 12.90 3.99
CA THR A 66 6.10 13.92 3.31
C THR A 66 7.35 13.30 2.69
N GLU A 67 8.01 12.40 3.40
CA GLU A 67 9.23 11.75 2.93
C GLU A 67 8.96 10.79 1.76
N ILE A 68 7.83 10.05 1.78
CA ILE A 68 7.40 9.22 0.64
C ILE A 68 7.20 10.10 -0.59
N LYS A 69 6.49 11.23 -0.43
CA LYS A 69 6.26 12.18 -1.52
C LYS A 69 7.57 12.75 -2.06
N ASN A 70 8.50 13.12 -1.18
CA ASN A 70 9.83 13.60 -1.57
C ASN A 70 10.60 12.55 -2.35
N CYS A 71 10.60 11.30 -1.88
CA CYS A 71 11.27 10.20 -2.55
C CYS A 71 10.68 9.94 -3.94
N TRP A 72 9.35 9.91 -4.07
CA TRP A 72 8.65 9.78 -5.35
C TRP A 72 9.02 10.89 -6.35
N ASN A 73 9.09 12.14 -5.89
CA ASN A 73 9.41 13.27 -6.77
C ASN A 73 10.87 13.28 -7.25
N ASN A 74 11.78 12.71 -6.46
CA ASN A 74 13.22 12.76 -6.72
C ASN A 74 13.78 11.49 -7.36
N HIS A 75 13.03 10.38 -7.32
CA HIS A 75 13.50 9.08 -7.77
C HIS A 75 12.45 8.33 -8.58
N LYS A 76 12.91 7.51 -9.52
CA LYS A 76 12.05 6.56 -10.23
C LYS A 76 11.82 5.33 -9.34
N LEU A 77 10.65 5.25 -8.72
CA LEU A 77 10.24 4.11 -7.90
C LEU A 77 9.54 3.05 -8.75
N GLU A 78 9.77 1.77 -8.43
CA GLU A 78 9.04 0.65 -9.02
C GLU A 78 7.62 0.55 -8.46
N CYS A 79 7.48 0.71 -7.15
CA CYS A 79 6.19 0.77 -6.48
C CYS A 79 5.53 2.14 -6.70
N THR A 80 4.22 2.12 -6.92
CA THR A 80 3.40 3.32 -7.13
C THR A 80 2.33 3.49 -6.07
N GLU A 81 2.19 2.51 -5.17
CA GLU A 81 1.23 2.54 -4.07
C GLU A 81 1.95 2.30 -2.72
N PHE A 82 1.60 3.10 -1.73
CA PHE A 82 2.23 3.07 -0.41
C PHE A 82 1.16 3.13 0.67
N TYR A 83 1.18 2.16 1.58
CA TYR A 83 0.25 2.07 2.69
C TYR A 83 0.99 2.33 4.00
N ILE A 84 0.66 3.43 4.68
CA ILE A 84 1.24 3.82 5.97
C ILE A 84 0.25 3.45 7.07
N ILE A 85 0.58 2.49 7.91
CA ILE A 85 -0.20 2.11 9.09
C ILE A 85 0.37 2.86 10.29
N SER A 86 -0.39 3.80 10.82
CA SER A 86 -0.01 4.53 12.04
C SER A 86 -0.59 3.87 13.28
N ILE A 87 0.32 3.52 14.20
CA ILE A 87 0.00 2.90 15.48
C ILE A 87 0.19 3.93 16.60
N PRO A 88 -0.85 4.21 17.41
CA PRO A 88 -0.72 5.10 18.57
C PRO A 88 0.19 4.48 19.65
N ASN A 89 1.08 5.29 20.23
CA ASN A 89 2.01 4.88 21.31
C ASN A 89 2.85 3.66 20.93
N TYR A 90 3.46 3.70 19.74
CA TYR A 90 4.23 2.60 19.16
C TYR A 90 5.31 2.07 20.10
N GLN A 91 5.97 2.97 20.83
CA GLN A 91 7.07 2.64 21.75
C GLN A 91 6.68 1.62 22.84
N ASN A 92 5.38 1.53 23.17
CA ASN A 92 4.86 0.64 24.19
C ASN A 92 4.27 -0.65 23.62
N LEU A 93 4.39 -0.88 22.31
CA LEU A 93 3.82 -2.02 21.62
C LEU A 93 4.76 -3.23 21.68
N GLN A 94 4.21 -4.40 21.97
CA GLN A 94 4.94 -5.66 21.89
C GLN A 94 5.03 -6.13 20.42
N SER A 95 6.12 -6.81 20.05
CA SER A 95 6.38 -7.24 18.67
C SER A 95 5.29 -8.17 18.10
N ASP A 96 4.69 -9.03 18.92
CA ASP A 96 3.59 -9.89 18.48
C ASP A 96 2.33 -9.08 18.15
N GLN A 97 2.03 -8.06 18.97
CA GLN A 97 0.89 -7.16 18.74
C GLN A 97 1.08 -6.33 17.46
N GLU A 98 2.31 -5.87 17.21
CA GLU A 98 2.70 -5.17 16.00
C GLU A 98 2.46 -6.01 14.74
N THR A 99 2.83 -7.29 14.81
CA THR A 99 2.64 -8.26 13.74
C THR A 99 1.15 -8.54 13.49
N ASP A 100 0.37 -8.72 14.55
CA ASP A 100 -1.07 -8.93 14.46
C ASP A 100 -1.80 -7.74 13.83
N ILE A 101 -1.40 -6.51 14.19
CA ILE A 101 -1.94 -5.29 13.58
C ILE A 101 -1.61 -5.25 12.09
N LEU A 102 -0.35 -5.51 11.71
CA LEU A 102 0.08 -5.55 10.32
C LEU A 102 -0.75 -6.56 9.52
N ILE A 103 -0.91 -7.79 10.02
CA ILE A 103 -1.67 -8.85 9.32
C ILE A 103 -3.11 -8.40 9.07
N LYS A 104 -3.81 -7.87 10.06
CA LYS A 104 -5.20 -7.40 9.90
C LYS A 104 -5.34 -6.29 8.87
N PHE A 105 -4.35 -5.39 8.78
CA PHE A 105 -4.32 -4.38 7.72
C PHE A 105 -4.01 -4.98 6.35
N LEU A 106 -3.09 -5.94 6.26
CA LEU A 106 -2.79 -6.63 5.00
C LEU A 106 -4.02 -7.37 4.46
N GLU A 107 -4.78 -8.05 5.31
CA GLU A 107 -6.05 -8.70 4.93
C GLU A 107 -7.05 -7.69 4.36
N LYS A 108 -7.19 -6.52 5.01
CA LYS A 108 -8.06 -5.43 4.54
C LYS A 108 -7.59 -4.88 3.19
N ILE A 109 -6.29 -4.61 3.05
CA ILE A 109 -5.68 -4.12 1.81
C ILE A 109 -5.92 -5.12 0.68
N ASP A 110 -5.66 -6.41 0.92
CA ASP A 110 -5.81 -7.45 -0.09
C ASP A 110 -7.27 -7.65 -0.50
N ALA A 111 -8.21 -7.59 0.45
CA ALA A 111 -9.63 -7.64 0.12
C ALA A 111 -10.06 -6.47 -0.78
N GLU A 112 -9.56 -5.25 -0.55
CA GLU A 112 -9.79 -4.11 -1.45
C GLU A 112 -9.15 -4.34 -2.83
N ARG A 113 -7.91 -4.80 -2.85
CA ARG A 113 -7.12 -4.99 -4.09
C ARG A 113 -7.66 -6.13 -4.95
N MET A 114 -8.11 -7.23 -4.35
CA MET A 114 -8.79 -8.33 -5.05
C MET A 114 -10.07 -7.87 -5.73
N LYS A 115 -10.89 -7.04 -5.08
CA LYS A 115 -12.10 -6.45 -5.69
C LYS A 115 -11.76 -5.62 -6.92
N LEU A 116 -10.60 -4.96 -6.91
CA LEU A 116 -10.08 -4.15 -8.01
C LEU A 116 -9.23 -4.93 -9.02
N LYS A 117 -9.07 -6.26 -8.85
CA LYS A 117 -8.22 -7.14 -9.67
C LYS A 117 -6.75 -6.66 -9.73
N LEU A 118 -6.22 -6.17 -8.62
CA LEU A 118 -4.82 -5.74 -8.45
C LEU A 118 -3.97 -6.85 -7.81
N SER A 119 -2.64 -6.71 -7.87
CA SER A 119 -1.70 -7.55 -7.11
C SER A 119 -2.00 -7.47 -5.61
N THR A 120 -1.63 -8.48 -4.82
CA THR A 120 -1.91 -8.55 -3.37
C THR A 120 -0.63 -8.88 -2.60
N ALA A 121 -0.60 -8.60 -1.29
CA ALA A 121 0.55 -8.83 -0.42
C ALA A 121 0.62 -10.29 0.05
N LEU A 122 -0.53 -10.87 0.39
CA LEU A 122 -0.67 -12.18 1.02
C LEU A 122 -0.86 -13.29 -0.02
N VAL A 123 -1.38 -12.98 -1.20
CA VAL A 123 -1.50 -13.93 -2.32
C VAL A 123 -0.34 -13.77 -3.30
N LYS A 124 0.87 -14.12 -2.85
CA LYS A 124 2.03 -14.29 -3.74
C LYS A 124 2.04 -15.72 -4.27
N TYR A 125 1.66 -15.91 -5.53
CA TYR A 125 1.75 -17.21 -6.17
C TYR A 125 3.23 -17.62 -6.36
N LYS A 126 3.68 -18.66 -5.67
CA LYS A 126 4.87 -19.43 -6.04
C LYS A 126 4.41 -20.79 -6.53
N ILE A 127 4.65 -21.08 -7.81
CA ILE A 127 4.40 -22.41 -8.36
C ILE A 127 5.50 -23.33 -7.82
N LEU A 128 5.12 -24.30 -6.99
CA LEU A 128 6.03 -25.38 -6.58
C LEU A 128 6.11 -26.44 -7.69
N LYS A 129 7.10 -27.34 -7.58
CA LYS A 129 7.44 -28.34 -8.61
C LYS A 129 6.26 -29.26 -9.00
N ASP A 130 5.24 -29.37 -8.15
CA ASP A 130 4.12 -30.29 -8.32
C ASP A 130 2.77 -29.57 -8.59
N PHE A 131 2.81 -28.35 -9.14
CA PHE A 131 1.62 -27.49 -9.35
C PHE A 131 0.86 -27.11 -8.08
N THR A 132 1.44 -27.35 -6.92
CA THR A 132 0.95 -26.89 -5.62
C THR A 132 1.23 -25.39 -5.46
N CYS A 133 0.21 -24.64 -5.06
CA CYS A 133 0.29 -23.23 -4.71
C CYS A 133 0.51 -23.09 -3.19
N GLU A 134 1.56 -22.40 -2.77
CA GLU A 134 1.69 -21.96 -1.37
C GLU A 134 0.94 -20.63 -1.17
N TYR A 135 -0.02 -20.65 -0.26
CA TYR A 135 -0.67 -19.45 0.26
C TYR A 135 0.11 -19.00 1.50
N PHE A 136 0.50 -17.72 1.57
CA PHE A 136 1.03 -17.18 2.80
C PHE A 136 -0.13 -16.65 3.63
N LEU A 137 -0.58 -17.45 4.58
CA LEU A 137 -1.15 -17.08 5.89
C LEU A 137 -1.60 -18.38 6.56
N ASP A 138 -0.77 -18.93 7.44
CA ASP A 138 -1.19 -19.93 8.45
C ASP A 138 -0.22 -19.97 9.65
N LYS A 139 1.01 -19.45 9.50
CA LYS A 139 1.91 -19.08 10.60
C LYS A 139 2.67 -17.80 10.20
N PRO A 140 3.04 -16.92 11.16
CA PRO A 140 4.04 -15.89 10.87
C PRO A 140 5.24 -16.59 10.26
N LYS A 141 5.72 -16.08 9.11
CA LYS A 141 6.99 -16.57 8.58
C LYS A 141 8.03 -16.35 9.65
N GLU A 142 8.69 -17.42 10.06
CA GLU A 142 9.88 -17.28 10.88
C GLU A 142 10.84 -16.34 10.13
N ASN A 143 11.07 -15.18 10.77
CA ASN A 143 11.68 -13.94 10.29
C ASN A 143 10.96 -13.16 9.17
N LEU A 144 10.15 -12.19 9.62
CA LEU A 144 9.65 -11.04 8.84
C LEU A 144 10.79 -10.25 8.13
N ASP A 145 12.04 -10.39 8.58
CA ASP A 145 13.24 -9.74 8.04
C ASP A 145 13.51 -10.05 6.54
N ASN A 146 12.95 -11.15 6.02
CA ASN A 146 13.13 -11.58 4.63
C ASN A 146 12.08 -10.99 3.67
N PHE A 147 11.10 -10.22 4.17
CA PHE A 147 10.09 -9.60 3.33
C PHE A 147 10.46 -8.17 2.95
N LYS A 148 10.54 -7.92 1.64
CA LYS A 148 10.97 -6.63 1.08
C LYS A 148 9.85 -5.62 0.90
N ASP A 149 8.59 -6.06 0.97
CA ASP A 149 7.43 -5.22 0.63
C ASP A 149 6.80 -4.54 1.83
N TYR A 150 7.24 -4.89 3.05
CA TYR A 150 6.85 -4.15 4.24
C TYR A 150 8.02 -3.80 5.14
N LYS A 151 7.87 -2.73 5.92
CA LYS A 151 8.83 -2.31 6.94
C LYS A 151 8.12 -1.94 8.24
N LEU A 152 8.55 -2.57 9.32
CA LEU A 152 8.08 -2.29 10.67
C LEU A 152 8.80 -1.09 11.29
N ASN A 153 8.06 -0.26 12.02
CA ASN A 153 8.50 0.92 12.77
C ASN A 153 9.50 1.81 12.01
N ILE A 154 9.15 2.15 10.77
CA ILE A 154 10.10 2.82 9.88
C ILE A 154 10.45 4.21 10.40
N LYS A 155 11.75 4.51 10.47
CA LYS A 155 12.22 5.87 10.75
C LYS A 155 12.19 6.70 9.47
N GLN A 156 12.03 8.02 9.61
CA GLN A 156 12.00 8.92 8.46
C GLN A 156 13.22 8.73 7.53
N SER A 157 14.42 8.62 8.09
CA SER A 157 15.68 8.43 7.33
C SER A 157 15.74 7.13 6.52
N GLU A 158 14.90 6.15 6.85
CA GLU A 158 14.92 4.82 6.23
C GLU A 158 13.89 4.68 5.09
N ILE A 159 12.99 5.66 4.94
CA ILE A 159 11.89 5.61 3.98
C ILE A 159 12.42 5.51 2.56
N CYS A 160 13.13 6.51 2.06
CA CYS A 160 13.54 6.48 0.66
C CYS A 160 14.47 5.29 0.32
N PRO A 161 15.45 4.93 1.17
CA PRO A 161 16.21 3.69 0.99
C PRO A 161 15.35 2.42 0.94
N PHE A 162 14.27 2.36 1.73
CA PHE A 162 13.32 1.25 1.67
C PHE A 162 12.49 1.28 0.39
N LEU A 163 12.00 2.44 -0.04
CA LEU A 163 11.17 2.57 -1.24
C LEU A 163 11.91 2.22 -2.54
N LEU A 164 13.24 2.47 -2.59
CA LEU A 164 14.11 2.20 -3.73
C LEU A 164 14.47 0.72 -3.95
N LYS A 165 14.29 -0.15 -2.94
CA LYS A 165 14.71 -1.57 -2.96
C LYS A 165 13.65 -2.53 -3.47
#